data_AF-A0A3D0I632-F1
#
_entry.id   AF-A0A3D0I632-F1
#
_cell.length_a   1.000
_cell.length_b   1.000
_cell.length_c   1.000
_cell.angle_alpha   90.00
_cell.angle_beta   90.00
_cell.angle_gamma   90.00
#
_symmetry.space_group_name_H-M   'P 1'
#
loop_
_entity.id
_entity.type
_entity.pdbx_description
1 polymer ?
#
loop_
_entity_poly.entity_id
_entity_poly.type
_entity_poly.pdbx_seq_one_letter_code
_entity_poly.pdbx_strand_id
1 'polypeptide(L)'
;MSEVPSIKGAAFAFVVEKALKLLSAREVSRDELARHLPPGGLEALDRPVGLVAWYDIRIYAGLMEILRDVAGKGRNEYVVRHGEEAAERLLRKGIYPQMEHLKRMAVGTATDPHVRYQAFGRDLRRLISLRPSILNFGHLKVQDDPEYADRYVLEISDGKEFPEVLCWSMQGFYNQMAAVHGSPDLWRLDSHPRESLVRYRMTRPI
;
A
#
# COMPACT_ATOMS: atom_id res chain seq x y z
N MET A 1 -8.03 -23.83 -8.78
CA MET A 1 -7.16 -23.80 -7.59
C MET A 1 -7.04 -22.34 -7.19
N SER A 2 -7.37 -21.96 -5.96
CA SER A 2 -7.14 -20.58 -5.50
C SER A 2 -5.63 -20.34 -5.46
N GLU A 3 -5.15 -19.33 -6.18
CA GLU A 3 -3.74 -18.92 -6.12
C GLU A 3 -3.44 -18.40 -4.70
N VAL A 4 -2.21 -18.61 -4.21
CA VAL A 4 -1.81 -18.11 -2.90
C VAL A 4 -1.82 -16.58 -2.93
N PRO A 5 -2.52 -15.89 -2.01
CA PRO A 5 -2.47 -14.44 -1.90
C PRO A 5 -1.03 -13.94 -1.77
N SER A 6 -0.61 -13.12 -2.73
CA SER A 6 0.79 -12.79 -2.94
C SER A 6 1.00 -11.33 -3.33
N ILE A 7 2.18 -10.84 -3.01
CA ILE A 7 2.71 -9.52 -3.35
C ILE A 7 3.89 -9.63 -4.31
N LYS A 8 4.00 -8.67 -5.22
CA LYS A 8 5.08 -8.61 -6.22
C LYS A 8 6.42 -8.30 -5.56
N GLY A 9 7.47 -8.96 -6.04
CA GLY A 9 8.84 -8.79 -5.57
C GLY A 9 9.32 -7.34 -5.51
N ALA A 10 8.88 -6.49 -6.43
CA ALA A 10 9.21 -5.06 -6.43
C ALA A 10 8.77 -4.33 -5.15
N ALA A 11 7.61 -4.68 -4.58
CA ALA A 11 7.14 -4.15 -3.30
C ALA A 11 7.73 -4.93 -2.11
N PHE A 12 7.80 -6.27 -2.24
CA PHE A 12 8.35 -7.15 -1.20
C PHE A 12 9.82 -6.85 -0.87
N ALA A 13 10.64 -6.53 -1.87
CA ALA A 13 12.06 -6.23 -1.67
C ALA A 13 12.28 -5.08 -0.68
N PHE A 14 11.34 -4.12 -0.60
CA PHE A 14 11.49 -2.99 0.30
C PHE A 14 11.35 -3.39 1.77
N VAL A 15 10.39 -4.26 2.09
CA VAL A 15 10.23 -4.75 3.46
C VAL A 15 11.40 -5.65 3.87
N VAL A 16 11.88 -6.49 2.95
CA VAL A 16 13.05 -7.34 3.17
C VAL A 16 14.30 -6.50 3.47
N GLU A 17 14.55 -5.45 2.69
CA GLU A 17 15.68 -4.53 2.92
C GLU A 17 15.66 -3.94 4.34
N LYS A 18 14.49 -3.53 4.83
CA LYS A 18 14.34 -2.97 6.18
C LYS A 18 14.50 -4.04 7.27
N ALA A 19 13.96 -5.25 7.07
CA ALA A 19 14.11 -6.35 8.02
C ALA A 19 15.57 -6.80 8.16
N LEU A 20 16.30 -6.90 7.03
CA LEU A 20 17.73 -7.22 7.03
C LEU A 20 18.56 -6.15 7.77
N LYS A 21 18.15 -4.87 7.71
CA LYS A 21 18.79 -3.80 8.51
C LYS A 21 18.62 -4.04 10.01
N LEU A 22 17.42 -4.39 10.48
CA LEU A 22 17.19 -4.73 11.89
C LEU A 22 18.05 -5.92 12.36
N LEU A 23 18.14 -6.97 11.55
CA LEU A 23 19.01 -8.12 11.81
C LEU A 23 20.48 -7.70 11.90
N SER A 24 20.95 -6.90 10.95
CA SER A 24 22.35 -6.44 10.92
C SER A 24 22.71 -5.56 12.12
N ALA A 25 21.75 -4.74 12.57
CA ALA A 25 21.87 -3.89 13.75
C ALA A 25 21.70 -4.66 15.07
N ARG A 26 21.36 -5.96 15.01
CA ARG A 26 21.02 -6.80 16.17
C ARG A 26 19.86 -6.27 17.01
N GLU A 27 18.98 -5.47 16.39
CA GLU A 27 17.73 -5.01 17.01
C GLU A 27 16.68 -6.13 17.05
N VAL A 28 16.81 -7.09 16.15
CA VAL A 28 16.01 -8.33 16.09
C VAL A 28 16.96 -9.49 15.89
N SER A 29 16.73 -10.59 16.62
CA SER A 29 17.46 -11.85 16.38
C SER A 29 16.80 -12.67 15.26
N ARG A 30 17.57 -13.57 14.63
CA ARG A 30 17.00 -14.47 13.61
C ARG A 30 15.91 -15.38 14.16
N ASP A 31 16.06 -15.86 15.40
CA ASP A 31 15.07 -16.72 16.06
C ASP A 31 13.79 -15.94 16.42
N GLU A 32 13.91 -14.67 16.79
CA GLU A 32 12.77 -13.79 16.95
C GLU A 32 12.05 -13.57 15.63
N LEU A 33 12.77 -13.25 14.56
CA LEU A 33 12.20 -13.11 13.23
C LEU A 33 11.49 -14.39 12.76
N ALA A 34 12.07 -15.56 13.03
CA ALA A 34 11.49 -16.87 12.73
C ALA A 34 10.11 -17.07 13.37
N ARG A 35 9.92 -16.58 14.61
CA ARG A 35 8.65 -16.73 15.36
C ARG A 35 7.49 -15.94 14.76
N HIS A 36 7.77 -14.90 13.99
CA HIS A 36 6.76 -14.06 13.34
C HIS A 36 6.49 -14.45 11.88
N LEU A 37 7.34 -15.29 11.29
CA LEU A 37 7.22 -15.67 9.89
C LEU A 37 6.52 -17.01 9.72
N PRO A 38 5.69 -17.18 8.68
CA PRO A 38 5.20 -18.50 8.33
C PRO A 38 6.35 -19.40 7.85
N PRO A 39 6.15 -20.73 7.78
CA PRO A 39 7.12 -21.64 7.16
C PRO A 39 7.56 -21.15 5.77
N GLY A 40 8.87 -21.18 5.48
CA GLY A 40 9.41 -20.64 4.23
C GLY A 40 9.80 -19.15 4.28
N GLY A 41 9.41 -18.43 5.35
CA GLY A 41 9.63 -16.99 5.46
C GLY A 41 11.10 -16.60 5.66
N LEU A 42 11.87 -17.38 6.43
CA LEU A 42 13.31 -17.12 6.59
C LEU A 42 14.07 -17.41 5.30
N GLU A 43 13.70 -18.47 4.59
CA GLU A 43 14.31 -18.84 3.31
C GLU A 43 14.09 -17.77 2.25
N ALA A 44 12.98 -17.03 2.33
CA ALA A 44 12.71 -15.89 1.46
C ALA A 44 13.66 -14.69 1.71
N LEU A 45 14.25 -14.59 2.91
CA LEU A 45 15.24 -13.57 3.27
C LEU A 45 16.67 -13.97 2.89
N ASP A 46 16.94 -15.26 2.80
CA ASP A 46 18.28 -15.79 2.49
C ASP A 46 18.61 -15.76 0.99
N ARG A 47 17.64 -15.35 0.16
CA ARG A 47 17.77 -15.31 -1.31
C ARG A 47 17.53 -13.90 -1.84
N PRO A 48 18.18 -13.51 -2.95
CA PRO A 48 17.85 -12.28 -3.64
C PRO A 48 16.37 -12.22 -4.02
N VAL A 49 15.72 -11.09 -3.75
CA VAL A 49 14.31 -10.87 -4.13
C VAL A 49 14.23 -10.60 -5.63
N GLY A 50 13.60 -11.52 -6.37
CA GLY A 50 13.28 -11.36 -7.78
C GLY A 50 12.12 -10.39 -7.95
N LEU A 51 12.35 -9.23 -8.59
CA LEU A 51 11.37 -8.15 -8.68
C LEU A 51 10.06 -8.54 -9.37
N VAL A 52 10.10 -9.50 -10.29
CA VAL A 52 8.93 -10.00 -11.03
C VAL A 52 8.27 -11.23 -10.40
N ALA A 53 8.88 -11.82 -9.37
CA ALA A 53 8.34 -12.98 -8.67
C ALA A 53 7.18 -12.58 -7.73
N TRP A 54 6.37 -13.56 -7.36
CA TRP A 54 5.29 -13.44 -6.39
C TRP A 54 5.73 -14.05 -5.06
N TYR A 55 5.42 -13.36 -3.96
CA TYR A 55 5.77 -13.72 -2.61
C TYR A 55 4.53 -13.80 -1.74
N ASP A 56 4.42 -14.83 -0.91
CA ASP A 56 3.29 -15.04 0.00
C ASP A 56 3.07 -13.80 0.89
N ILE A 57 1.84 -13.27 0.88
CA ILE A 57 1.50 -12.06 1.62
C ILE A 57 1.71 -12.22 3.12
N ARG A 58 1.63 -13.44 3.66
CA ARG A 58 1.82 -13.72 5.09
C ARG A 58 3.27 -13.49 5.51
N ILE A 59 4.24 -13.72 4.62
CA ILE A 59 5.64 -13.39 4.87
C ILE A 59 5.78 -11.86 4.93
N TYR A 60 5.21 -11.14 3.96
CA TYR A 60 5.20 -9.68 3.99
C TYR A 60 4.58 -9.13 5.28
N ALA A 61 3.45 -9.71 5.73
CA ALA A 61 2.77 -9.33 6.95
C ALA A 61 3.68 -9.46 8.17
N GLY A 62 4.28 -10.64 8.40
CA GLY A 62 5.15 -10.88 9.55
C GLY A 62 6.39 -9.97 9.56
N LEU A 63 6.97 -9.69 8.39
CA LEU A 63 8.08 -8.72 8.29
C LEU A 63 7.64 -7.29 8.65
N MET A 64 6.47 -6.85 8.17
CA MET A 64 5.93 -5.52 8.46
C MET A 64 5.51 -5.37 9.92
N GLU A 65 4.97 -6.42 10.55
CA GLU A 65 4.62 -6.46 11.96
C GLU A 65 5.87 -6.28 12.84
N ILE A 66 6.95 -7.02 12.56
CA ILE A 66 8.22 -6.82 13.28
C ILE A 66 8.75 -5.39 13.09
N LEU A 67 8.70 -4.86 11.87
CA LEU A 67 9.15 -3.48 11.63
C LEU A 67 8.31 -2.46 12.40
N ARG A 68 6.99 -2.65 12.47
CA ARG A 68 6.10 -1.82 13.29
C ARG A 68 6.49 -1.93 14.76
N ASP A 69 6.67 -3.13 15.27
CA ASP A 69 6.86 -3.38 16.70
C ASP A 69 8.21 -2.87 17.18
N VAL A 70 9.28 -3.09 16.40
CA VAL A 70 10.65 -2.72 16.77
C VAL A 70 10.98 -1.30 16.31
N ALA A 71 11.05 -1.05 15.00
CA ALA A 71 11.44 0.26 14.47
C ALA A 71 10.35 1.32 14.67
N GLY A 72 9.08 0.91 14.57
CA GLY A 72 7.93 1.77 14.81
C GLY A 72 7.58 1.95 16.29
N LYS A 73 8.14 1.12 17.19
CA LYS A 73 7.77 1.05 18.61
C LYS A 73 6.28 0.76 18.82
N GLY A 74 5.75 -0.16 18.02
CA GLY A 74 4.34 -0.59 18.03
C GLY A 74 3.35 0.38 17.36
N ARG A 75 3.84 1.44 16.71
CA ARG A 75 2.99 2.51 16.16
C ARG A 75 2.65 2.32 14.68
N ASN A 76 1.36 2.37 14.34
CA ASN A 76 0.87 2.21 12.96
C ASN A 76 1.32 3.36 12.05
N GLU A 77 1.65 4.54 12.59
CA GLU A 77 2.23 5.66 11.86
C GLU A 77 3.53 5.26 11.14
N TYR A 78 4.30 4.32 11.71
CA TYR A 78 5.48 3.78 11.04
C TYR A 78 5.10 3.02 9.75
N VAL A 79 4.01 2.26 9.80
CA VAL A 79 3.49 1.45 8.69
C VAL A 79 2.90 2.36 7.61
N VAL A 80 2.17 3.40 8.00
CA VAL A 80 1.69 4.45 7.08
C VAL A 80 2.87 5.09 6.36
N ARG A 81 3.89 5.55 7.09
CA ARG A 81 5.10 6.14 6.49
C ARG A 81 5.85 5.17 5.57
N HIS A 82 5.90 3.88 5.90
CA HIS A 82 6.45 2.87 4.99
C HIS A 82 5.71 2.85 3.64
N GLY A 83 4.38 2.94 3.67
CA GLY A 83 3.55 3.04 2.47
C GLY A 83 3.86 4.27 1.61
N GLU A 84 4.05 5.42 2.26
CA GLU A 84 4.45 6.68 1.59
C GLU A 84 5.81 6.51 0.89
N GLU A 85 6.81 6.00 1.61
CA GLU A 85 8.14 5.73 1.07
C GLU A 85 8.09 4.72 -0.10
N ALA A 86 7.22 3.70 -0.03
CA ALA A 86 7.06 2.71 -1.09
C ALA A 86 6.49 3.36 -2.36
N ALA A 87 5.45 4.18 -2.20
CA ALA A 87 4.87 4.98 -3.27
C ALA A 87 5.91 5.90 -3.93
N GLU A 88 6.71 6.59 -3.13
CA GLU A 88 7.76 7.47 -3.62
C GLU A 88 8.83 6.70 -4.40
N ARG A 89 9.26 5.53 -3.91
CA ARG A 89 10.22 4.67 -4.64
C ARG A 89 9.66 4.25 -5.99
N LEU A 90 8.38 3.91 -6.09
CA LEU A 90 7.76 3.56 -7.37
C LEU A 90 7.72 4.76 -8.34
N LEU A 91 7.37 5.95 -7.84
CA LEU A 91 7.37 7.20 -8.61
C LEU A 91 8.76 7.58 -9.12
N ARG A 92 9.82 7.37 -8.31
CA ARG A 92 11.19 7.72 -8.68
C ARG A 92 11.79 6.75 -9.68
N LYS A 93 11.50 5.44 -9.55
CA LYS A 93 12.06 4.42 -10.45
C LYS A 93 11.39 4.38 -11.83
N GLY A 94 10.24 5.04 -12.01
CA GLY A 94 9.56 5.12 -13.32
C GLY A 94 9.09 3.77 -13.86
N ILE A 95 8.97 2.74 -13.00
CA ILE A 95 8.67 1.35 -13.40
C ILE A 95 7.26 1.22 -13.97
N TYR A 96 6.37 2.15 -13.60
CA TYR A 96 4.97 2.15 -14.01
C TYR A 96 4.67 3.41 -14.83
N PRO A 97 4.53 3.31 -16.17
CA PRO A 97 4.14 4.44 -17.03
C PRO A 97 2.84 5.12 -16.59
N GLN A 98 1.94 4.38 -15.95
CA GLN A 98 0.69 4.90 -15.38
C GLN A 98 0.96 5.93 -14.27
N MET A 99 2.06 5.81 -13.52
CA MET A 99 2.45 6.76 -12.49
C MET A 99 3.11 8.02 -13.07
N GLU A 100 3.83 7.89 -14.18
CA GLU A 100 4.35 9.05 -14.92
C GLU A 100 3.21 9.91 -15.50
N HIS A 101 2.09 9.28 -15.84
CA HIS A 101 0.89 10.01 -16.24
C HIS A 101 0.32 10.84 -15.09
N LEU A 102 0.31 10.34 -13.84
CA LEU A 102 -0.18 11.10 -12.68
C LEU A 102 0.55 12.44 -12.49
N LYS A 103 1.87 12.47 -12.71
CA LYS A 103 2.68 13.70 -12.61
C LYS A 103 2.29 14.77 -13.64
N ARG A 104 1.63 14.38 -14.74
CA ARG A 104 1.32 15.26 -15.88
C ARG A 104 -0.14 15.73 -15.90
N MET A 105 -0.95 15.34 -14.91
CA MET A 105 -2.39 15.49 -14.97
C MET A 105 -2.92 16.79 -14.35
N ALA A 106 -4.00 17.27 -14.96
CA ALA A 106 -4.60 18.61 -14.90
C ALA A 106 -5.45 18.90 -13.63
N VAL A 107 -5.26 18.16 -12.53
CA VAL A 107 -6.00 18.46 -11.28
C VAL A 107 -5.71 19.89 -10.78
N GLY A 108 -4.48 20.36 -10.99
CA GLY A 108 -4.06 21.71 -10.61
C GLY A 108 -4.51 22.85 -11.54
N THR A 109 -5.10 22.57 -12.71
CA THR A 109 -5.38 23.62 -13.72
C THR A 109 -6.87 23.96 -13.86
N ALA A 110 -7.79 23.17 -13.31
CA ALA A 110 -9.22 23.45 -13.39
C ALA A 110 -9.68 24.29 -12.18
N THR A 111 -10.33 25.42 -12.44
CA THR A 111 -10.90 26.30 -11.40
C THR A 111 -12.24 25.80 -10.87
N ASP A 112 -12.96 25.02 -11.67
CA ASP A 112 -14.27 24.47 -11.32
C ASP A 112 -14.13 23.24 -10.40
N PRO A 113 -14.70 23.26 -9.18
CA PRO A 113 -14.62 22.15 -8.23
C PRO A 113 -15.16 20.82 -8.76
N HIS A 114 -16.24 20.84 -9.53
CA HIS A 114 -16.84 19.63 -10.11
C HIS A 114 -15.94 19.03 -11.19
N VAL A 115 -15.32 19.88 -12.02
CA VAL A 115 -14.35 19.43 -13.02
C VAL A 115 -13.12 18.82 -12.35
N ARG A 116 -12.62 19.41 -11.25
CA ARG A 116 -11.51 18.83 -10.46
C ARG A 116 -11.88 17.49 -9.86
N TYR A 117 -13.07 17.37 -9.27
CA TYR A 117 -13.59 16.12 -8.73
C TYR A 117 -13.58 15.01 -9.80
N GLN A 118 -14.21 15.26 -10.95
CA GLN A 118 -14.24 14.30 -12.05
C GLN A 118 -12.85 13.95 -12.58
N ALA A 119 -11.94 14.92 -12.67
CA ALA A 119 -10.56 14.69 -13.11
C ALA A 119 -9.82 13.78 -12.13
N PHE A 120 -9.88 14.09 -10.84
CA PHE A 120 -9.28 13.26 -9.79
C PHE A 120 -9.84 11.84 -9.80
N GLY A 121 -11.15 11.67 -9.97
CA GLY A 121 -11.76 10.34 -10.06
C GLY A 121 -11.30 9.52 -11.26
N ARG A 122 -10.99 10.14 -12.41
CA ARG A 122 -10.37 9.43 -13.55
C ARG A 122 -8.95 8.96 -13.22
N ASP A 123 -8.18 9.81 -12.56
CA ASP A 123 -6.79 9.55 -12.19
C ASP A 123 -6.68 8.44 -11.17
N LEU A 124 -7.56 8.50 -10.16
CA LEU A 124 -7.67 7.48 -9.14
C LEU A 124 -8.00 6.12 -9.76
N ARG A 125 -8.96 6.04 -10.70
CA ARG A 125 -9.28 4.79 -11.42
C ARG A 125 -8.10 4.25 -12.23
N ARG A 126 -7.30 5.13 -12.84
CA ARG A 126 -6.09 4.74 -13.57
C ARG A 126 -4.97 4.26 -12.63
N LEU A 127 -4.82 4.88 -11.47
CA LEU A 127 -3.85 4.48 -10.47
C LEU A 127 -4.20 3.10 -9.90
N ILE A 128 -5.46 2.87 -9.52
CA ILE A 128 -5.86 1.59 -8.92
C ILE A 128 -5.77 0.41 -9.91
N SER A 129 -5.76 0.67 -11.22
CA SER A 129 -5.55 -0.39 -12.22
C SER A 129 -4.13 -0.97 -12.20
N LEU A 130 -3.18 -0.36 -11.48
CA LEU A 130 -1.85 -0.92 -11.22
C LEU A 130 -1.88 -2.07 -10.22
N ARG A 131 -2.90 -2.12 -9.34
CA ARG A 131 -2.94 -3.06 -8.23
C ARG A 131 -2.73 -4.52 -8.65
N PRO A 132 -3.34 -5.06 -9.72
CA PRO A 132 -3.12 -6.44 -10.15
C PRO A 132 -1.65 -6.76 -10.53
N SER A 133 -0.84 -5.75 -10.82
CA SER A 133 0.61 -5.92 -11.06
C SER A 133 1.44 -6.01 -9.77
N ILE A 134 0.85 -5.66 -8.63
CA ILE A 134 1.49 -5.59 -7.30
C ILE A 134 0.91 -6.65 -6.36
N LEU A 135 -0.39 -6.90 -6.39
CA LEU A 135 -1.12 -7.87 -5.56
C LEU A 135 -1.98 -8.76 -6.47
N ASN A 136 -1.96 -10.07 -6.27
CA ASN A 136 -2.81 -11.01 -7.02
C ASN A 136 -4.16 -11.29 -6.33
N PHE A 137 -4.50 -10.54 -5.26
CA PHE A 137 -5.70 -10.75 -4.45
C PHE A 137 -6.42 -9.45 -4.08
N GLY A 138 -7.71 -9.61 -3.74
CA GLY A 138 -8.70 -8.59 -3.43
C GLY A 138 -9.00 -7.64 -4.59
N HIS A 139 -10.20 -7.07 -4.61
CA HIS A 139 -10.65 -6.21 -5.70
C HIS A 139 -10.89 -4.78 -5.21
N LEU A 140 -10.09 -3.84 -5.72
CA LEU A 140 -10.21 -2.42 -5.41
C LEU A 140 -11.25 -1.77 -6.32
N LYS A 141 -12.18 -1.02 -5.75
CA LYS A 141 -13.13 -0.17 -6.47
C LYS A 141 -13.04 1.26 -5.97
N VAL A 142 -13.19 2.20 -6.90
CA VAL A 142 -13.42 3.62 -6.61
C VAL A 142 -14.91 3.87 -6.71
N GLN A 143 -15.51 4.44 -5.67
CA GLN A 143 -16.93 4.79 -5.61
C GLN A 143 -17.07 6.24 -5.17
N ASP A 144 -18.15 6.91 -5.60
CA ASP A 144 -18.53 8.19 -5.02
C ASP A 144 -18.91 7.97 -3.55
N ASP A 145 -18.56 8.91 -2.67
CA ASP A 145 -18.89 8.84 -1.26
C ASP A 145 -20.39 9.13 -1.06
N PRO A 146 -21.18 8.20 -0.49
CA PRO A 146 -22.63 8.36 -0.38
C PRO A 146 -23.03 9.49 0.58
N GLU A 147 -22.16 9.94 1.48
CA GLU A 147 -22.45 11.02 2.43
C GLU A 147 -21.86 12.38 1.98
N TYR A 148 -20.92 12.38 1.03
CA TYR A 148 -20.23 13.61 0.57
C TYR A 148 -20.09 13.63 -0.96
N ALA A 149 -20.85 14.50 -1.63
CA ALA A 149 -20.98 14.56 -3.09
C ALA A 149 -19.68 14.86 -3.87
N ASP A 150 -18.62 15.31 -3.20
CA ASP A 150 -17.33 15.71 -3.77
C ASP A 150 -16.15 14.87 -3.23
N ARG A 151 -16.45 13.65 -2.77
CA ARG A 151 -15.47 12.72 -2.22
C ARG A 151 -15.61 11.34 -2.83
N TYR A 152 -14.52 10.59 -2.74
CA TYR A 152 -14.46 9.20 -3.15
C TYR A 152 -14.21 8.29 -1.95
N VAL A 153 -14.67 7.05 -2.11
CA VAL A 153 -14.37 5.92 -1.25
C VAL A 153 -13.62 4.86 -2.07
N LEU A 154 -12.56 4.32 -1.48
CA LEU A 154 -11.85 3.16 -1.97
C LEU A 154 -12.32 1.93 -1.19
N GLU A 155 -12.89 0.96 -1.89
CA GLU A 155 -13.37 -0.29 -1.29
C GLU A 155 -12.59 -1.48 -1.82
N ILE A 156 -12.10 -2.32 -0.91
CA ILE A 156 -11.46 -3.58 -1.23
C ILE A 156 -12.39 -4.71 -0.81
N SER A 157 -12.98 -5.41 -1.78
CA SER A 157 -13.67 -6.66 -1.51
C SER A 157 -12.67 -7.79 -1.28
N ASP A 158 -13.14 -8.83 -0.59
CA ASP A 158 -12.35 -10.02 -0.25
C ASP A 158 -11.18 -9.68 0.67
N GLY A 159 -11.43 -8.76 1.61
CA GLY A 159 -10.47 -8.25 2.58
C GLY A 159 -9.95 -9.28 3.57
N LYS A 160 -10.46 -10.52 3.58
CA LYS A 160 -10.00 -11.57 4.50
C LYS A 160 -8.50 -11.86 4.38
N GLU A 161 -7.96 -11.75 3.17
CA GLU A 161 -6.54 -11.98 2.89
C GLU A 161 -5.69 -10.71 3.03
N PHE A 162 -6.29 -9.57 3.43
CA PHE A 162 -5.59 -8.31 3.67
C PHE A 162 -5.06 -8.27 5.11
N PRO A 163 -3.74 -8.45 5.33
CA PRO A 163 -3.20 -8.26 6.66
C PRO A 163 -3.34 -6.79 7.08
N GLU A 164 -3.52 -6.56 8.37
CA GLU A 164 -3.77 -5.21 8.90
C GLU A 164 -2.63 -4.23 8.55
N VAL A 165 -1.38 -4.68 8.63
CA VAL A 165 -0.21 -3.89 8.25
C VAL A 165 -0.20 -3.49 6.77
N LEU A 166 -0.79 -4.30 5.88
CA LEU A 166 -0.97 -3.89 4.48
C LEU A 166 -2.01 -2.77 4.40
N CYS A 167 -3.07 -2.81 5.21
CA CYS A 167 -4.10 -1.77 5.19
C CYS A 167 -3.54 -0.40 5.59
N TRP A 168 -2.79 -0.35 6.69
CA TRP A 168 -2.11 0.88 7.12
C TRP A 168 -1.08 1.36 6.08
N SER A 169 -0.32 0.44 5.47
CA SER A 169 0.65 0.78 4.43
C SER A 169 -0.05 1.37 3.19
N MET A 170 -1.16 0.78 2.76
CA MET A 170 -1.93 1.30 1.62
C MET A 170 -2.50 2.69 1.87
N GLN A 171 -2.87 3.04 3.12
CA GLN A 171 -3.27 4.42 3.45
C GLN A 171 -2.15 5.42 3.13
N GLY A 172 -0.92 5.14 3.60
CA GLY A 172 0.23 5.99 3.30
C GLY A 172 0.55 6.04 1.81
N PHE A 173 0.47 4.89 1.13
CA PHE A 173 0.62 4.82 -0.31
C PHE A 173 -0.35 5.76 -1.05
N TYR A 174 -1.65 5.70 -0.72
CA TYR A 174 -2.66 6.56 -1.35
C TYR A 174 -2.48 8.03 -1.00
N ASN A 175 -2.08 8.36 0.23
CA ASN A 175 -1.77 9.73 0.63
C ASN A 175 -0.57 10.30 -0.12
N GLN A 176 0.47 9.49 -0.34
CA GLN A 176 1.60 9.91 -1.15
C GLN A 176 1.22 10.10 -2.63
N MET A 177 0.30 9.28 -3.17
CA MET A 177 -0.23 9.52 -4.52
C MET A 177 -1.05 10.80 -4.59
N ALA A 178 -1.90 11.07 -3.59
CA ALA A 178 -2.68 12.30 -3.51
C ALA A 178 -1.78 13.54 -3.35
N ALA A 179 -0.65 13.42 -2.65
CA ALA A 179 0.34 14.48 -2.51
C ALA A 179 0.97 14.91 -3.85
N VAL A 180 1.11 14.00 -4.82
CA VAL A 180 1.55 14.35 -6.20
C VAL A 180 0.57 15.32 -6.88
N HIS A 181 -0.70 15.29 -6.48
CA HIS A 181 -1.74 16.20 -6.98
C HIS A 181 -1.95 17.42 -6.07
N GLY A 182 -1.06 17.68 -5.11
CA GLY A 182 -1.16 18.79 -4.18
C GLY A 182 -2.13 18.58 -3.01
N SER A 183 -2.62 17.35 -2.81
CA SER A 183 -3.60 17.02 -1.78
C SER A 183 -3.10 15.91 -0.84
N PRO A 184 -2.10 16.17 0.02
CA PRO A 184 -1.63 15.21 1.01
C PRO A 184 -2.70 14.90 2.07
N ASP A 185 -2.51 13.80 2.80
CA ASP A 185 -3.37 13.37 3.93
C ASP A 185 -4.86 13.23 3.61
N LEU A 186 -5.15 12.87 2.36
CA LEU A 186 -6.51 12.83 1.84
C LEU A 186 -7.29 11.61 2.32
N TRP A 187 -6.65 10.47 2.50
CA TRP A 187 -7.25 9.18 2.75
C TRP A 187 -7.06 8.74 4.21
N ARG A 188 -8.14 8.19 4.79
CA ARG A 188 -8.12 7.51 6.08
C ARG A 188 -8.76 6.13 5.95
N LEU A 189 -8.16 5.15 6.63
CA LEU A 189 -8.76 3.84 6.83
C LEU A 189 -10.02 4.00 7.69
N ASP A 190 -11.17 3.62 7.14
CA ASP A 190 -12.49 3.82 7.72
C ASP A 190 -13.02 2.56 8.42
N SER A 191 -12.68 1.37 7.90
CA SER A 191 -13.05 0.08 8.51
C SER A 191 -11.84 -0.69 9.00
N HIS A 192 -12.01 -1.42 10.10
CA HIS A 192 -11.00 -2.38 10.54
C HIS A 192 -11.02 -3.61 9.60
N PRO A 193 -9.84 -4.18 9.26
CA PRO A 193 -9.71 -5.27 8.29
C PRO A 193 -10.31 -6.62 8.74
N ARG A 194 -11.04 -6.65 9.85
CA ARG A 194 -11.75 -7.86 10.33
C ARG A 194 -13.04 -8.13 9.57
N GLU A 195 -13.52 -7.14 8.82
CA GLU A 195 -14.63 -7.30 7.89
C GLU A 195 -14.09 -7.75 6.54
N SER A 196 -14.90 -8.48 5.75
CA SER A 196 -14.56 -8.86 4.37
C SER A 196 -14.37 -7.67 3.42
N LEU A 197 -14.42 -6.45 3.96
CA LEU A 197 -14.36 -5.17 3.29
C LEU A 197 -13.35 -4.26 4.00
N VAL A 198 -12.34 -3.80 3.26
CA VAL A 198 -11.44 -2.73 3.70
C VAL A 198 -11.83 -1.45 2.98
N ARG A 199 -12.10 -0.38 3.74
CA ARG A 199 -12.52 0.91 3.19
C ARG A 199 -11.53 2.02 3.52
N TYR A 200 -11.18 2.83 2.52
CA TYR A 200 -10.50 4.11 2.72
C TYR A 200 -11.41 5.22 2.24
N ARG A 201 -11.52 6.27 3.04
CA ARG A 201 -12.43 7.38 2.80
C ARG A 201 -11.66 8.68 2.70
N MET A 202 -12.06 9.54 1.76
CA MET A 202 -11.50 10.89 1.70
C MET A 202 -11.97 11.71 2.90
N THR A 203 -11.04 12.42 3.54
CA THR A 203 -11.32 13.27 4.70
C THR A 203 -11.83 14.65 4.30
N ARG A 204 -11.60 15.05 3.06
CA ARG A 204 -11.93 16.36 2.50
C ARG A 204 -12.04 16.29 0.98
N PRO A 205 -12.68 17.29 0.34
CA PRO A 205 -12.67 17.43 -1.12
C PRO A 205 -11.27 17.74 -1.67
N ILE A 206 -11.10 17.58 -3.00
CA ILE A 206 -9.89 17.95 -3.75
C ILE A 206 -9.78 19.46 -3.97
#